data_AF-A0A5U8JFI5-F1
#
_entry.id   AF-A0A5U8JFI5-F1
#
_cell.length_a   1.000
_cell.length_b   1.000
_cell.length_c   1.000
_cell.angle_alpha   90.00
_cell.angle_beta   90.00
_cell.angle_gamma   90.00
#
_symmetry.space_group_name_H-M   'P 1'
#
loop_
_entity.id
_entity.type
_entity.pdbx_description
1 polymer ?
#
loop_
_entity_poly.entity_id
_entity_poly.type
_entity_poly.pdbx_seq_one_letter_code
_entity_poly.pdbx_strand_id
1 'polypeptide(L)'
;MHTFANLMYDVYQSFGLFRKGDRRAEIRAFANFSEHQRFFGNRDCEKYTEEKRYDEIIEILDAEKVFSTDQRREIFYKYEQLYNALMAHPVFTELSRKQIQKRYALHMLPRLIALDIYKTYKAENENSFYHHIHLFLQKDYCPCWEDRKEGSYSAVRKYLKEYIKGFKIPHTENLLPVLKVIESIREEYSQKTGVMDAPAIVCLEAYTSIVNKEELKTISANLEQIKKAHNSLNVLLNLERHFPVVNILSKYYRVYVENGIRPRNISDVLCRFLYEPEHGDIFLHDAMINSIVNYYYERAIKPVSLNVNSEYLQSVDRVKDIVFNFNEKTIISVTGLTDIAVRLKKESDNESLKPYLDLFMVIQSISKGDTDKAYEVVKCVNPDNLPAGYLMSAFLVLYIALRIKIERKSIRNDVFSSYITKLLENQGNYTDFMLASPAYMENDSNNISTNYVTFSASKFHKTSILSDTNNITIMRTVRMYNNMVRRISSWNDIEPDGVYPESIYGLLDKVEMILGKILKIIDDEKITSSQDLALILQKKRVLTKRELNDNLIGILVNCPLLKCVQDLENLIKYLRCPGEEIRSMILSVSRKSYDLIYGALKILENEGVIQTKKTKKDRK
;
A
#
# COMPACT_ATOMS: atom_id res chain seq x y z
N MET A 1 -10.62 2.14 -6.82
CA MET A 1 -10.52 2.20 -5.34
C MET A 1 -9.50 1.15 -4.94
N HIS A 2 -8.55 1.49 -4.06
CA HIS A 2 -7.46 0.58 -3.68
C HIS A 2 -8.00 -0.64 -2.90
N THR A 3 -7.71 -1.86 -3.32
CA THR A 3 -8.40 -3.05 -2.80
C THR A 3 -8.05 -3.33 -1.34
N PHE A 4 -6.77 -3.23 -0.97
CA PHE A 4 -6.36 -3.36 0.44
C PHE A 4 -6.95 -2.24 1.31
N ALA A 5 -7.11 -1.04 0.75
CA ALA A 5 -7.75 0.06 1.45
C ALA A 5 -9.20 -0.24 1.82
N ASN A 6 -9.94 -0.84 0.88
CA ASN A 6 -11.32 -1.25 1.08
C ASN A 6 -11.42 -2.26 2.23
N LEU A 7 -10.49 -3.23 2.27
CA LEU A 7 -10.40 -4.19 3.36
C LEU A 7 -10.18 -3.49 4.70
N MET A 8 -9.27 -2.51 4.77
CA MET A 8 -9.05 -1.74 6.00
C MET A 8 -10.29 -0.93 6.41
N TYR A 9 -11.04 -0.35 5.47
CA TYR A 9 -12.32 0.30 5.77
C TYR A 9 -13.38 -0.69 6.29
N ASP A 10 -13.37 -1.94 5.82
CA ASP A 10 -14.27 -2.98 6.29
C ASP A 10 -13.88 -3.48 7.69
N VAL A 11 -12.58 -3.59 7.98
CA VAL A 11 -12.07 -3.85 9.34
C VAL A 11 -12.48 -2.73 10.29
N TYR A 12 -12.22 -1.49 9.91
CA TYR A 12 -12.57 -0.30 10.69
C TYR A 12 -14.08 -0.21 10.96
N GLN A 13 -14.91 -0.58 9.96
CA GLN A 13 -16.35 -0.71 10.12
C GLN A 13 -16.75 -1.85 11.06
N SER A 14 -16.10 -3.00 10.96
CA SER A 14 -16.41 -4.19 11.77
C SER A 14 -16.15 -3.93 13.26
N PHE A 15 -15.15 -3.11 13.57
CA PHE A 15 -14.90 -2.63 14.93
C PHE A 15 -15.81 -1.48 15.38
N GLY A 16 -16.70 -0.98 14.51
CA GLY A 16 -17.64 0.09 14.86
C GLY A 16 -16.97 1.46 15.06
N LEU A 17 -15.78 1.67 14.51
CA LEU A 17 -14.97 2.88 14.74
C LEU A 17 -15.44 4.12 13.93
N PHE A 18 -16.41 3.97 13.03
CA PHE A 18 -17.04 5.11 12.34
C PHE A 18 -17.98 5.88 13.26
N ARG A 19 -17.78 7.20 13.37
CA ARG A 19 -18.60 8.10 14.18
C ARG A 19 -19.97 8.34 13.53
N LYS A 20 -20.93 8.78 14.35
CA LYS A 20 -22.29 9.12 13.90
C LYS A 20 -22.22 10.38 13.03
N GLY A 21 -22.65 10.27 11.77
CA GLY A 21 -22.59 11.37 10.79
C GLY A 21 -21.46 11.24 9.76
N ASP A 22 -20.56 10.26 9.91
CA ASP A 22 -19.52 10.02 8.91
C ASP A 22 -20.15 9.69 7.55
N ARG A 23 -19.75 10.42 6.51
CA ARG A 23 -20.21 10.21 5.13
C ARG A 23 -19.48 9.02 4.51
N ARG A 24 -19.75 7.83 5.04
CA ARG A 24 -19.07 6.56 4.70
C ARG A 24 -19.04 6.29 3.20
N ALA A 25 -20.13 6.56 2.50
CA ALA A 25 -20.21 6.40 1.06
C ALA A 25 -19.29 7.37 0.30
N GLU A 26 -19.16 8.62 0.75
CA GLU A 26 -18.28 9.61 0.16
C GLU A 26 -16.80 9.31 0.46
N ILE A 27 -16.48 8.95 1.71
CA ILE A 27 -15.12 8.51 2.10
C ILE A 27 -14.67 7.35 1.22
N ARG A 28 -15.57 6.39 0.95
CA ARG A 28 -15.25 5.24 0.10
C ARG A 28 -15.21 5.58 -1.39
N ALA A 29 -16.13 6.40 -1.89
CA ALA A 29 -16.25 6.69 -3.33
C ALA A 29 -15.08 7.53 -3.88
N PHE A 30 -14.46 8.39 -3.07
CA PHE A 30 -13.44 9.34 -3.52
C PHE A 30 -12.01 9.01 -3.04
N ALA A 31 -11.81 7.94 -2.26
CA ALA A 31 -10.49 7.54 -1.78
C ALA A 31 -9.63 6.94 -2.93
N ASN A 32 -8.71 7.75 -3.44
CA ASN A 32 -7.52 7.27 -4.15
C ASN A 32 -6.47 6.77 -3.14
N PHE A 33 -5.38 6.15 -3.61
CA PHE A 33 -4.34 5.63 -2.72
C PHE A 33 -3.80 6.67 -1.73
N SER A 34 -3.54 7.91 -2.19
CA SER A 34 -3.04 9.00 -1.33
C SER A 34 -4.06 9.45 -0.28
N GLU A 35 -5.34 9.54 -0.63
CA GLU A 35 -6.42 9.85 0.31
C GLU A 35 -6.64 8.71 1.32
N HIS A 36 -6.46 7.45 0.91
CA HIS A 36 -6.46 6.32 1.84
C HIS A 36 -5.30 6.38 2.83
N GLN A 37 -4.08 6.61 2.32
CA GLN A 37 -2.89 6.83 3.15
C GLN A 37 -3.04 8.04 4.07
N ARG A 38 -3.84 9.05 3.68
CA ARG A 38 -4.17 10.18 4.54
C ARG A 38 -5.24 9.85 5.57
N PHE A 39 -6.23 9.03 5.22
CA PHE A 39 -7.30 8.62 6.13
C PHE A 39 -6.78 7.69 7.24
N PHE A 40 -5.95 6.71 6.88
CA PHE A 40 -5.39 5.77 7.87
C PHE A 40 -4.01 6.16 8.38
N GLY A 41 -3.20 6.81 7.55
CA GLY A 41 -1.83 7.17 7.90
C GLY A 41 -1.73 8.48 8.67
N ASN A 42 -0.72 8.53 9.53
CA ASN A 42 -0.40 9.73 10.30
C ASN A 42 0.35 10.73 9.44
N ARG A 43 -0.35 11.71 8.88
CA ARG A 43 0.30 12.96 8.47
C ARG A 43 -0.13 14.06 9.42
N ASP A 44 0.84 14.68 10.08
CA ASP A 44 0.65 15.94 10.80
C ASP A 44 0.23 17.01 9.78
N CYS A 45 -1.06 17.12 9.50
CA CYS A 45 -1.65 18.25 8.82
C CYS A 45 -2.20 19.17 9.88
N GLU A 46 -1.63 20.38 10.00
CA GLU A 46 -2.05 21.46 10.93
C GLU A 46 -3.55 21.82 10.86
N LYS A 47 -4.30 21.26 9.90
CA LYS A 47 -5.69 21.56 9.60
C LYS A 47 -6.71 20.56 10.17
N TYR A 48 -6.27 19.38 10.62
CA TYR A 48 -7.14 18.36 11.20
C TYR A 48 -6.47 17.83 12.46
N THR A 49 -7.17 17.88 13.59
CA THR A 49 -6.77 17.19 14.84
C THR A 49 -6.36 15.76 14.50
N GLU A 50 -5.21 15.30 15.02
CA GLU A 50 -4.63 13.98 14.74
C GLU A 50 -5.64 12.84 14.94
N GLU A 51 -6.31 12.40 13.87
CA GLU A 51 -7.12 11.18 13.89
C GLU A 51 -6.25 10.02 13.41
N LYS A 52 -5.54 9.37 14.34
CA LYS A 52 -4.68 8.22 14.05
C LYS A 52 -5.52 6.95 13.92
N ARG A 53 -6.21 6.77 12.79
CA ARG A 53 -7.21 5.70 12.60
C ARG A 53 -6.62 4.29 12.69
N TYR A 54 -5.36 4.07 12.30
CA TYR A 54 -4.68 2.78 12.56
C TYR A 54 -4.52 2.53 14.06
N ASP A 55 -4.29 3.57 14.86
CA ASP A 55 -4.09 3.42 16.30
C ASP A 55 -5.39 2.99 16.99
N GLU A 56 -6.54 3.49 16.53
CA GLU A 56 -7.86 3.03 17.03
C GLU A 56 -8.07 1.53 16.74
N ILE A 57 -7.58 1.01 15.62
CA ILE A 57 -7.58 -0.44 15.34
C ILE A 57 -6.61 -1.17 16.27
N ILE A 58 -5.41 -0.62 16.47
CA ILE A 58 -4.36 -1.21 17.31
C ILE A 58 -4.81 -1.28 18.77
N GLU A 59 -5.48 -0.25 19.28
CA GLU A 59 -6.02 -0.21 20.64
C GLU A 59 -7.04 -1.33 20.91
N ILE A 60 -7.76 -1.78 19.87
CA ILE A 60 -8.68 -2.92 19.99
C ILE A 60 -7.91 -4.24 19.91
N LEU A 61 -7.03 -4.40 18.92
CA LEU A 61 -6.35 -5.67 18.65
C LEU A 61 -5.25 -6.00 19.66
N ASP A 62 -4.51 -5.00 20.11
CA ASP A 62 -3.30 -5.10 20.92
C ASP A 62 -3.31 -4.04 22.04
N ALA A 63 -4.39 -4.05 22.83
CA ALA A 63 -4.55 -3.18 23.99
C ALA A 63 -3.40 -3.31 25.00
N GLU A 64 -2.80 -4.50 25.07
CA GLU A 64 -1.65 -4.82 25.92
C GLU A 64 -0.34 -4.21 25.42
N LYS A 65 -0.29 -3.74 24.17
CA LYS A 65 0.91 -3.23 23.51
C LYS A 65 2.03 -4.27 23.53
N VAL A 66 1.68 -5.54 23.25
CA VAL A 66 2.67 -6.61 23.04
C VAL A 66 3.66 -6.19 21.96
N PHE A 67 3.15 -5.53 20.93
CA PHE A 67 3.94 -4.78 19.97
C PHE A 67 3.74 -3.29 20.18
N SER A 68 4.79 -2.51 19.92
CA SER A 68 4.66 -1.06 19.87
C SER A 68 3.70 -0.65 18.74
N THR A 69 3.11 0.54 18.86
CA THR A 69 2.21 1.06 17.80
C THR A 69 2.91 1.13 16.44
N ASP A 70 4.21 1.46 16.41
CA ASP A 70 4.98 1.50 15.17
C ASP A 70 5.22 0.10 14.59
N GLN A 71 5.52 -0.90 15.43
CA GLN A 71 5.63 -2.31 15.00
C GLN A 71 4.30 -2.80 14.40
N ARG A 72 3.16 -2.45 15.00
CA ARG A 72 1.84 -2.81 14.47
C ARG A 72 1.53 -2.19 13.11
N ARG A 73 1.89 -0.93 12.92
CA ARG A 73 1.75 -0.26 11.63
C ARG A 73 2.62 -0.93 10.56
N GLU A 74 3.85 -1.31 10.92
CA GLU A 74 4.73 -2.06 10.02
C GLU A 74 4.11 -3.41 9.62
N ILE A 75 3.47 -4.12 10.56
CA ILE A 75 2.73 -5.36 10.27
C ILE A 75 1.60 -5.12 9.27
N PHE A 76 0.81 -4.05 9.41
CA PHE A 76 -0.24 -3.72 8.42
C PHE A 76 0.33 -3.43 7.03
N TYR A 77 1.46 -2.72 6.96
CA TYR A 77 2.15 -2.47 5.70
C TYR A 77 2.67 -3.77 5.06
N LYS A 78 3.20 -4.70 5.86
CA LYS A 78 3.62 -6.02 5.39
C LYS A 78 2.45 -6.87 4.87
N TYR A 79 1.25 -6.75 5.46
CA TYR A 79 0.04 -7.37 4.88
C TYR A 79 -0.31 -6.81 3.50
N GLU A 80 -0.20 -5.49 3.31
CA GLU A 80 -0.41 -4.84 2.02
C GLU A 80 0.61 -5.32 0.97
N GLN A 81 1.90 -5.36 1.33
CA GLN A 81 2.96 -5.88 0.46
C GLN A 81 2.68 -7.32 0.01
N LEU A 82 2.28 -8.17 0.95
CA LEU A 82 2.01 -9.57 0.70
C LEU A 82 0.77 -9.76 -0.18
N TYR A 83 -0.29 -8.98 0.07
CA TYR A 83 -1.47 -8.93 -0.81
C TYR A 83 -1.10 -8.53 -2.23
N ASN A 84 -0.34 -7.44 -2.40
CA ASN A 84 0.08 -6.94 -3.71
C ASN A 84 0.96 -7.96 -4.45
N ALA A 85 1.87 -8.64 -3.73
CA ALA A 85 2.73 -9.67 -4.31
C ALA A 85 1.93 -10.89 -4.82
N LEU A 86 0.92 -11.33 -4.05
CA LEU A 86 0.02 -12.43 -4.47
C LEU A 86 -0.79 -12.05 -5.71
N MET A 87 -1.31 -10.82 -5.76
CA MET A 87 -2.14 -10.35 -6.87
C MET A 87 -1.34 -9.99 -8.12
N ALA A 88 -0.06 -9.67 -8.00
CA ALA A 88 0.85 -9.43 -9.11
C ALA A 88 1.39 -10.72 -9.75
N HIS A 89 1.30 -11.86 -9.06
CA HIS A 89 1.73 -13.16 -9.61
C HIS A 89 0.81 -13.57 -10.77
N PRO A 90 1.34 -13.89 -11.97
CA PRO A 90 0.53 -14.34 -13.10
C PRO A 90 -0.33 -15.54 -12.74
N VAL A 91 -1.61 -15.51 -13.11
CA VAL A 91 -2.50 -16.66 -12.94
C VAL A 91 -3.17 -17.01 -14.27
N PHE A 92 -2.88 -18.21 -14.77
CA PHE A 92 -3.43 -18.70 -16.03
C PHE A 92 -4.68 -19.51 -15.77
N THR A 93 -5.86 -18.88 -15.84
CA THR A 93 -7.14 -19.51 -15.49
C THR A 93 -8.30 -18.71 -16.08
N GLU A 94 -9.45 -19.36 -16.25
CA GLU A 94 -10.71 -18.73 -16.66
C GLU A 94 -11.45 -18.07 -15.49
N LEU A 95 -10.98 -18.29 -14.25
CA LEU A 95 -11.58 -17.67 -13.08
C LEU A 95 -11.35 -16.16 -13.06
N SER A 96 -12.38 -15.42 -12.63
CA SER A 96 -12.30 -13.98 -12.43
C SER A 96 -11.33 -13.60 -11.30
N ARG A 97 -10.78 -12.37 -11.36
CA ARG A 97 -9.90 -11.82 -10.31
C ARG A 97 -10.50 -11.91 -8.89
N LYS A 98 -11.82 -11.71 -8.75
CA LYS A 98 -12.52 -11.85 -7.46
C LYS A 98 -12.52 -13.29 -6.95
N GLN A 99 -12.68 -14.28 -7.84
CA GLN A 99 -12.60 -15.70 -7.46
C GLN A 99 -11.18 -16.08 -7.03
N ILE A 100 -10.15 -15.53 -7.69
CA ILE A 100 -8.74 -15.70 -7.31
C ILE A 100 -8.43 -15.08 -5.95
N GLN A 101 -8.88 -13.84 -5.70
CA GLN A 101 -8.79 -13.21 -4.39
C GLN A 101 -9.45 -14.07 -3.30
N LYS A 102 -10.65 -14.58 -3.56
CA LYS A 102 -11.36 -15.46 -2.62
C LYS A 102 -10.59 -16.73 -2.33
N ARG A 103 -9.98 -17.35 -3.34
CA ARG A 103 -9.14 -18.55 -3.19
C ARG A 103 -7.93 -18.27 -2.31
N TYR A 104 -7.13 -17.25 -2.61
CA TYR A 104 -6.00 -16.90 -1.75
C TYR A 104 -6.42 -16.65 -0.31
N ALA A 105 -7.51 -15.91 -0.10
CA ALA A 105 -8.04 -15.62 1.23
C ALA A 105 -8.39 -16.90 2.01
N LEU A 106 -9.08 -17.87 1.38
CA LEU A 106 -9.43 -19.15 2.01
C LEU A 106 -8.22 -19.95 2.48
N HIS A 107 -7.11 -19.93 1.74
CA HIS A 107 -5.92 -20.71 2.07
C HIS A 107 -4.99 -19.98 3.05
N MET A 108 -4.97 -18.65 3.03
CA MET A 108 -3.98 -17.85 3.73
C MET A 108 -4.47 -17.19 5.01
N LEU A 109 -5.68 -16.59 5.00
CA LEU A 109 -6.23 -15.89 6.17
C LEU A 109 -6.28 -16.75 7.44
N PRO A 110 -6.71 -18.03 7.41
CA PRO A 110 -6.76 -18.82 8.64
C PRO A 110 -5.39 -18.92 9.33
N ARG A 111 -4.30 -19.02 8.54
CA ARG A 111 -2.95 -19.12 9.09
C ARG A 111 -2.47 -17.77 9.63
N LEU A 112 -2.73 -16.68 8.91
CA LEU A 112 -2.36 -15.32 9.35
C LEU A 112 -3.07 -14.94 10.65
N ILE A 113 -4.38 -15.18 10.71
CA ILE A 113 -5.18 -14.87 11.90
C ILE A 113 -4.75 -15.75 13.08
N ALA A 114 -4.50 -17.04 12.88
CA ALA A 114 -3.97 -17.90 13.95
C ALA A 114 -2.63 -17.39 14.48
N LEU A 115 -1.73 -16.93 13.59
CA LEU A 115 -0.44 -16.37 13.98
C LEU A 115 -0.61 -15.06 14.75
N ASP A 116 -1.49 -14.15 14.28
CA ASP A 116 -1.73 -12.88 14.96
C ASP A 116 -2.30 -13.09 16.35
N ILE A 117 -3.32 -13.96 16.51
CA ILE A 117 -3.85 -14.32 17.82
C ILE A 117 -2.72 -14.89 18.70
N TYR A 118 -1.93 -15.83 18.19
CA TYR A 118 -0.88 -16.50 18.96
C TYR A 118 0.24 -15.54 19.43
N LYS A 119 0.62 -14.58 18.58
CA LYS A 119 1.67 -13.60 18.90
C LYS A 119 1.17 -12.44 19.76
N THR A 120 -0.11 -12.11 19.68
CA THR A 120 -0.70 -10.95 20.37
C THR A 120 -1.29 -11.31 21.72
N TYR A 121 -1.99 -12.43 21.82
CA TYR A 121 -2.79 -12.73 23.01
C TYR A 121 -1.92 -13.00 24.25
N LYS A 122 -2.24 -12.33 25.36
CA LYS A 122 -1.69 -12.59 26.69
C LYS A 122 -2.76 -13.15 27.63
N ALA A 123 -2.44 -14.27 28.29
CA ALA A 123 -3.37 -15.00 29.14
C ALA A 123 -3.87 -14.17 30.33
N GLU A 124 -3.06 -13.21 30.78
CA GLU A 124 -3.30 -12.36 31.94
C GLU A 124 -4.41 -11.31 31.70
N ASN A 125 -4.78 -11.03 30.45
CA ASN A 125 -5.79 -10.03 30.13
C ASN A 125 -7.07 -10.64 29.57
N GLU A 126 -8.04 -10.89 30.46
CA GLU A 126 -9.38 -11.35 30.07
C GLU A 126 -10.17 -10.29 29.27
N ASN A 127 -9.77 -9.02 29.33
CA ASN A 127 -10.39 -7.94 28.56
C ASN A 127 -9.86 -7.80 27.13
N SER A 128 -8.87 -8.62 26.74
CA SER A 128 -8.30 -8.63 25.39
C SER A 128 -9.37 -9.00 24.35
N PHE A 129 -9.35 -8.34 23.19
CA PHE A 129 -10.20 -8.72 22.05
C PHE A 129 -10.03 -10.21 21.69
N TYR A 130 -8.81 -10.72 21.82
CA TYR A 130 -8.50 -12.11 21.48
C TYR A 130 -8.86 -13.12 22.58
N HIS A 131 -9.20 -12.70 23.80
CA HIS A 131 -9.41 -13.62 24.93
C HIS A 131 -10.50 -14.66 24.65
N HIS A 132 -11.70 -14.22 24.27
CA HIS A 132 -12.81 -15.13 24.01
C HIS A 132 -12.63 -15.93 22.71
N ILE A 133 -11.89 -15.39 21.74
CA ILE A 133 -11.52 -16.11 20.51
C ILE A 133 -10.55 -17.25 20.86
N HIS A 134 -9.51 -16.97 21.63
CA HIS A 134 -8.55 -17.96 22.14
C HIS A 134 -9.26 -19.10 22.87
N LEU A 135 -10.12 -18.78 23.83
CA LEU A 135 -10.86 -19.77 24.60
C LEU A 135 -11.80 -20.60 23.71
N PHE A 136 -12.53 -19.95 22.80
CA PHE A 136 -13.45 -20.63 21.88
C PHE A 136 -12.73 -21.62 20.96
N LEU A 137 -11.62 -21.22 20.34
CA LEU A 137 -10.89 -22.05 19.37
C LEU A 137 -10.35 -23.35 19.97
N GLN A 138 -10.12 -23.39 21.29
CA GLN A 138 -9.65 -24.57 22.03
C GLN A 138 -10.77 -25.50 22.51
N LYS A 139 -12.05 -25.11 22.41
CA LYS A 139 -13.15 -25.97 22.86
C LYS A 139 -13.34 -27.17 21.94
N ASP A 140 -13.61 -28.34 22.51
CA ASP A 140 -13.84 -29.58 21.74
C ASP A 140 -15.01 -29.49 20.76
N TYR A 141 -16.02 -28.66 21.07
CA TYR A 141 -17.16 -28.43 20.19
C TYR A 141 -16.94 -27.32 19.15
N CYS A 142 -15.81 -26.60 19.20
CA CYS A 142 -15.41 -25.70 18.12
C CYS A 142 -15.02 -26.56 16.89
N PRO A 143 -15.54 -26.25 15.69
CA PRO A 143 -15.14 -26.93 14.47
C PRO A 143 -13.62 -26.96 14.31
N CYS A 144 -13.08 -28.14 14.05
CA CYS A 144 -11.68 -28.34 13.70
C CYS A 144 -11.65 -29.26 12.48
N TRP A 145 -10.78 -28.96 11.50
CA TRP A 145 -10.67 -29.71 10.23
C TRP A 145 -10.66 -31.23 10.49
N GLU A 146 -9.91 -31.70 11.48
CA GLU A 146 -9.71 -33.13 11.75
C GLU A 146 -10.99 -33.87 12.16
N ASP A 147 -11.92 -33.17 12.81
CA ASP A 147 -13.14 -33.78 13.34
C ASP A 147 -14.34 -33.69 12.38
N ARG A 148 -14.20 -32.98 11.24
CA ARG A 148 -15.29 -32.64 10.29
C ARG A 148 -16.57 -32.09 10.95
N LYS A 149 -16.47 -31.53 12.17
CA LYS A 149 -17.59 -30.91 12.88
C LYS A 149 -18.05 -29.68 12.11
N GLU A 150 -19.32 -29.63 11.75
CA GLU A 150 -19.96 -28.45 11.14
C GLU A 150 -20.66 -27.60 12.21
N GLY A 151 -20.90 -26.32 11.90
CA GLY A 151 -21.72 -25.44 12.74
C GLY A 151 -20.95 -24.45 13.62
N SER A 152 -20.06 -23.64 13.05
CA SER A 152 -19.36 -22.55 13.76
C SER A 152 -20.34 -21.65 14.55
N TYR A 153 -21.50 -21.33 13.97
CA TYR A 153 -22.55 -20.54 14.62
C TYR A 153 -23.17 -21.23 15.85
N SER A 154 -23.47 -22.53 15.78
CA SER A 154 -24.03 -23.27 16.92
C SER A 154 -22.99 -23.44 18.03
N ALA A 155 -21.73 -23.66 17.66
CA ALA A 155 -20.60 -23.73 18.58
C ALA A 155 -20.41 -22.42 19.35
N VAL A 156 -20.49 -21.26 18.68
CA VAL A 156 -20.43 -19.94 19.36
C VAL A 156 -21.61 -19.73 20.30
N ARG A 157 -22.84 -20.11 19.90
CA ARG A 157 -24.01 -20.05 20.80
C ARG A 157 -23.79 -20.90 22.05
N LYS A 158 -23.26 -22.11 21.89
CA LYS A 158 -22.92 -23.00 23.00
C LYS A 158 -21.88 -22.37 23.92
N TYR A 159 -20.80 -21.82 23.37
CA TYR A 159 -19.76 -21.12 24.13
C TYR A 159 -20.33 -19.98 24.96
N LEU A 160 -21.11 -19.07 24.35
CA LEU A 160 -21.67 -17.93 25.07
C LEU A 160 -22.65 -18.36 26.17
N LYS A 161 -23.46 -19.39 25.92
CA LYS A 161 -24.37 -19.96 26.94
C LYS A 161 -23.60 -20.60 28.10
N GLU A 162 -22.53 -21.33 27.83
CA GLU A 162 -21.66 -21.91 28.87
C GLU A 162 -20.95 -20.81 29.68
N TYR A 163 -20.43 -19.78 29.01
CA TYR A 163 -19.78 -18.64 29.64
C TYR A 163 -20.73 -17.90 30.59
N ILE A 164 -21.97 -17.62 30.14
CA ILE A 164 -23.01 -16.97 30.98
C ILE A 164 -23.33 -17.80 32.23
N LYS A 165 -23.45 -19.13 32.09
CA LYS A 165 -23.71 -20.02 33.23
C LYS A 165 -22.61 -19.99 34.28
N GLY A 166 -21.38 -19.66 33.89
CA GLY A 166 -20.24 -19.55 34.81
C GLY A 166 -20.37 -18.43 35.85
N PHE A 167 -21.11 -17.36 35.54
CA PHE A 167 -21.22 -16.18 36.42
C PHE A 167 -22.14 -16.34 37.64
N LYS A 168 -22.87 -17.47 37.77
CA LYS A 168 -23.82 -17.72 38.87
C LYS A 168 -24.77 -16.53 39.16
N ILE A 169 -25.27 -15.89 38.10
CA ILE A 169 -26.14 -14.71 38.22
C ILE A 169 -27.50 -15.12 38.80
N PRO A 170 -28.01 -14.45 39.86
CA PRO A 170 -29.35 -14.73 40.40
C PRO A 170 -30.45 -14.30 39.42
N HIS A 171 -31.66 -14.85 39.56
CA HIS A 171 -32.82 -14.49 38.71
C HIS A 171 -32.51 -14.55 37.20
N THR A 172 -32.01 -15.68 36.72
CA THR A 172 -31.56 -15.87 35.32
C THR A 172 -32.62 -15.50 34.26
N GLU A 173 -33.90 -15.49 34.63
CA GLU A 173 -35.02 -14.99 33.82
C GLU A 173 -34.81 -13.53 33.35
N ASN A 174 -34.14 -12.71 34.15
CA ASN A 174 -33.85 -11.30 33.80
C ASN A 174 -32.76 -11.17 32.72
N LEU A 175 -32.01 -12.24 32.43
CA LEU A 175 -31.04 -12.27 31.32
C LEU A 175 -31.68 -12.63 29.97
N LEU A 176 -33.00 -12.88 29.93
CA LEU A 176 -33.72 -13.27 28.71
C LEU A 176 -33.47 -12.33 27.51
N PRO A 177 -33.40 -10.99 27.65
CA PRO A 177 -33.07 -10.11 26.53
C PRO A 177 -31.71 -10.42 25.89
N VAL A 178 -30.67 -10.64 26.69
CA VAL A 178 -29.31 -11.00 26.21
C VAL A 178 -29.29 -12.40 25.62
N LEU A 179 -29.96 -13.37 26.25
CA LEU A 179 -30.04 -14.74 25.75
C LEU A 179 -30.74 -14.80 24.37
N LYS A 180 -31.78 -14.00 24.15
CA LYS A 180 -32.45 -13.89 22.84
C LYS A 180 -31.50 -13.41 21.73
N VAL A 181 -30.60 -12.47 22.03
CA VAL A 181 -29.58 -12.03 21.06
C VAL A 181 -28.66 -13.19 20.70
N ILE A 182 -28.21 -13.96 21.68
CA ILE A 182 -27.34 -15.12 21.45
C ILE A 182 -28.06 -16.19 20.63
N GLU A 183 -29.33 -16.47 20.92
CA GLU A 183 -30.14 -17.44 20.18
C GLU A 183 -30.41 -17.03 18.73
N SER A 184 -30.35 -15.72 18.44
CA SER A 184 -30.51 -15.19 17.09
C SER A 184 -29.25 -15.29 16.21
N ILE A 185 -28.10 -15.70 16.75
CA ILE A 185 -26.86 -15.88 15.97
C ILE A 185 -27.09 -16.98 14.92
N ARG A 186 -27.01 -16.65 13.63
CA ARG A 186 -27.24 -17.57 12.49
C ARG A 186 -26.36 -17.18 11.31
N GLU A 187 -26.15 -18.11 10.39
CA GLU A 187 -25.34 -17.88 9.17
C GLU A 187 -25.94 -16.75 8.30
N GLU A 188 -27.25 -16.80 8.11
CA GLU A 188 -28.03 -15.88 7.25
C GLU A 188 -28.07 -14.43 7.76
N TYR A 189 -27.73 -14.18 9.03
CA TYR A 189 -27.94 -12.87 9.66
C TYR A 189 -26.67 -12.31 10.30
N SER A 190 -26.19 -11.18 9.79
CA SER A 190 -25.09 -10.41 10.38
C SER A 190 -25.59 -9.55 11.54
N GLN A 191 -25.04 -9.76 12.73
CA GLN A 191 -25.31 -8.91 13.87
C GLN A 191 -24.41 -7.66 13.80
N LYS A 192 -25.00 -6.48 14.03
CA LYS A 192 -24.26 -5.23 14.12
C LYS A 192 -23.46 -5.18 15.43
N THR A 193 -22.29 -4.56 15.40
CA THR A 193 -21.53 -4.21 16.59
C THR A 193 -22.42 -3.36 17.53
N GLY A 194 -22.42 -3.68 18.82
CA GLY A 194 -23.27 -3.01 19.81
C GLY A 194 -24.72 -3.52 19.90
N VAL A 195 -25.09 -4.59 19.18
CA VAL A 195 -26.45 -5.19 19.29
C VAL A 195 -26.80 -5.63 20.72
N MET A 196 -25.79 -5.91 21.56
CA MET A 196 -25.99 -6.25 22.96
C MET A 196 -26.15 -5.05 23.91
N ASP A 197 -25.91 -3.81 23.46
CA ASP A 197 -25.94 -2.65 24.35
C ASP A 197 -27.33 -2.41 24.95
N ALA A 198 -28.37 -2.31 24.10
CA ALA A 198 -29.73 -2.10 24.57
C ALA A 198 -30.28 -3.29 25.38
N PRO A 199 -30.12 -4.56 24.95
CA PRO A 199 -30.49 -5.71 25.76
C PRO A 199 -29.81 -5.78 27.13
N ALA A 200 -28.53 -5.39 27.23
CA ALA A 200 -27.82 -5.35 28.50
C ALA A 200 -28.38 -4.28 29.45
N ILE A 201 -28.74 -3.09 28.93
CA ILE A 201 -29.40 -2.04 29.72
C ILE A 201 -30.74 -2.55 30.27
N VAL A 202 -31.57 -3.19 29.44
CA VAL A 202 -32.86 -3.76 29.86
C VAL A 202 -32.66 -4.83 30.95
N CYS A 203 -31.63 -5.68 30.83
CA CYS A 203 -31.31 -6.64 31.88
C CYS A 203 -30.95 -5.92 33.19
N LEU A 204 -30.08 -4.91 33.13
CA LEU A 204 -29.62 -4.17 34.29
C LEU A 204 -30.77 -3.42 35.01
N GLU A 205 -31.69 -2.82 34.26
CA GLU A 205 -32.89 -2.18 34.80
C GLU A 205 -33.77 -3.19 35.56
N ALA A 206 -33.94 -4.40 35.03
CA ALA A 206 -34.71 -5.45 35.68
C ALA A 206 -34.13 -5.88 37.03
N TYR A 207 -32.81 -5.78 37.22
CA TYR A 207 -32.15 -6.08 38.50
C TYR A 207 -32.19 -4.93 39.51
N THR A 208 -32.41 -3.69 39.08
CA THR A 208 -32.21 -2.49 39.91
C THR A 208 -33.10 -2.46 41.15
N SER A 209 -34.28 -3.08 41.10
CA SER A 209 -35.23 -3.18 42.22
C SER A 209 -35.16 -4.50 43.00
N ILE A 210 -34.33 -5.46 42.57
CA ILE A 210 -34.33 -6.84 43.08
C ILE A 210 -33.08 -7.13 43.92
N VAL A 211 -31.93 -6.56 43.54
CA VAL A 211 -30.63 -6.85 44.16
C VAL A 211 -30.06 -5.63 44.87
N ASN A 212 -29.10 -5.85 45.77
CA ASN A 212 -28.41 -4.75 46.44
C ASN A 212 -27.41 -4.04 45.50
N LYS A 213 -26.85 -2.90 45.93
CA LYS A 213 -25.93 -2.10 45.10
C LYS A 213 -24.65 -2.83 44.71
N GLU A 214 -24.13 -3.72 45.54
CA GLU A 214 -22.88 -4.46 45.27
C GLU A 214 -23.12 -5.59 44.27
N GLU A 215 -24.23 -6.30 44.42
CA GLU A 215 -24.71 -7.30 43.46
C GLU A 215 -25.00 -6.65 42.10
N LEU A 216 -25.64 -5.47 42.09
CA LEU A 216 -25.91 -4.74 40.85
C LEU A 216 -24.62 -4.34 40.11
N LYS A 217 -23.59 -3.92 40.84
CA LYS A 217 -22.26 -3.64 40.26
C LYS A 217 -21.64 -4.91 39.66
N THR A 218 -21.76 -6.04 40.35
CA THR A 218 -21.26 -7.34 39.89
C THR A 218 -21.98 -7.79 38.62
N ILE A 219 -23.31 -7.67 38.58
CA ILE A 219 -24.12 -7.99 37.40
C ILE A 219 -23.74 -7.08 36.22
N SER A 220 -23.58 -5.78 36.46
CA SER A 220 -23.14 -4.82 35.44
C SER A 220 -21.77 -5.23 34.86
N ALA A 221 -20.80 -5.56 35.71
CA ALA A 221 -19.50 -6.04 35.27
C ALA A 221 -19.59 -7.34 34.44
N ASN A 222 -20.42 -8.30 34.88
CA ASN A 222 -20.64 -9.55 34.15
C ASN A 222 -21.30 -9.31 32.78
N LEU A 223 -22.28 -8.40 32.69
CA LEU A 223 -22.92 -8.02 31.43
C LEU A 223 -21.91 -7.38 30.46
N GLU A 224 -21.00 -6.53 30.95
CA GLU A 224 -19.93 -5.98 30.12
C GLU A 224 -18.96 -7.08 29.62
N GLN A 225 -18.64 -8.09 30.44
CA GLN A 225 -17.84 -9.23 29.97
C GLN A 225 -18.57 -10.06 28.91
N ILE A 226 -19.88 -10.30 29.08
CA ILE A 226 -20.70 -11.00 28.07
C ILE A 226 -20.73 -10.22 26.75
N LYS A 227 -20.86 -8.89 26.80
CA LYS A 227 -20.79 -8.01 25.62
C LYS A 227 -19.45 -8.14 24.91
N LYS A 228 -18.34 -8.13 25.64
CA LYS A 228 -16.99 -8.30 25.07
C LYS A 228 -16.82 -9.67 24.39
N ALA A 229 -17.27 -10.74 25.04
CA ALA A 229 -17.27 -12.09 24.50
C ALA A 229 -18.08 -12.19 23.19
N HIS A 230 -19.29 -11.64 23.20
CA HIS A 230 -20.16 -11.61 22.04
C HIS A 230 -19.56 -10.80 20.88
N ASN A 231 -19.07 -9.59 21.14
CA ASN A 231 -18.51 -8.73 20.10
C ASN A 231 -17.30 -9.39 19.42
N SER A 232 -16.39 -9.98 20.20
CA SER A 232 -15.19 -10.64 19.69
C SER A 232 -15.53 -11.85 18.80
N LEU A 233 -16.47 -12.70 19.25
CA LEU A 233 -16.91 -13.86 18.47
C LEU A 233 -17.79 -13.47 17.27
N ASN A 234 -18.53 -12.37 17.35
CA ASN A 234 -19.31 -11.86 16.22
C ASN A 234 -18.39 -11.39 15.07
N VAL A 235 -17.24 -10.77 15.38
CA VAL A 235 -16.23 -10.44 14.36
C VAL A 235 -15.70 -11.71 13.69
N LEU A 236 -15.41 -12.76 14.46
CA LEU A 236 -15.00 -14.06 13.91
C LEU A 236 -16.08 -14.69 13.02
N LEU A 237 -17.35 -14.64 13.43
CA LEU A 237 -18.47 -15.16 12.64
C LEU A 237 -18.77 -14.34 11.38
N ASN A 238 -18.47 -13.03 11.40
CA ASN A 238 -18.55 -12.20 10.21
C ASN A 238 -17.49 -12.62 9.19
N LEU A 239 -16.29 -13.01 9.62
CA LEU A 239 -15.30 -13.61 8.74
C LEU A 239 -15.80 -14.95 8.19
N GLU A 240 -16.30 -15.83 9.05
CA GLU A 240 -16.83 -17.16 8.68
C GLU A 240 -17.88 -17.08 7.57
N ARG A 241 -18.74 -16.06 7.60
CA ARG A 241 -19.79 -15.85 6.59
C ARG A 241 -19.22 -15.58 5.20
N HIS A 242 -18.10 -14.87 5.12
CA HIS A 242 -17.46 -14.53 3.85
C HIS A 242 -16.51 -15.64 3.38
N PHE A 243 -15.86 -16.29 4.35
CA PHE A 243 -14.86 -17.33 4.16
C PHE A 243 -15.07 -18.41 5.23
N PRO A 244 -15.55 -19.62 4.90
CA PRO A 244 -15.69 -20.71 5.87
C PRO A 244 -14.30 -21.20 6.31
N VAL A 245 -13.76 -20.59 7.36
CA VAL A 245 -12.35 -20.71 7.77
C VAL A 245 -12.16 -21.01 9.24
N VAL A 246 -13.20 -20.94 10.10
CA VAL A 246 -13.09 -21.19 11.55
C VAL A 246 -12.52 -22.57 11.83
N ASN A 247 -12.92 -23.59 11.05
CA ASN A 247 -12.40 -24.95 11.18
C ASN A 247 -10.90 -25.07 10.87
N ILE A 248 -10.40 -24.35 9.86
CA ILE A 248 -8.99 -24.32 9.47
C ILE A 248 -8.19 -23.46 10.46
N LEU A 249 -8.76 -22.33 10.88
CA LEU A 249 -8.21 -21.42 11.87
C LEU A 249 -7.98 -22.14 13.20
N SER A 250 -9.01 -22.84 13.70
CA SER A 250 -8.95 -23.62 14.95
C SER A 250 -7.81 -24.63 14.90
N LYS A 251 -7.66 -25.36 13.79
CA LYS A 251 -6.56 -26.31 13.60
C LYS A 251 -5.18 -25.63 13.73
N TYR A 252 -4.91 -24.57 12.97
CA TYR A 252 -3.60 -23.92 13.04
C TYR A 252 -3.34 -23.33 14.42
N TYR A 253 -4.36 -22.74 15.04
CA TYR A 253 -4.25 -22.13 16.35
C TYR A 253 -3.91 -23.15 17.44
N ARG A 254 -4.61 -24.29 17.49
CA ARG A 254 -4.31 -25.38 18.45
C ARG A 254 -2.88 -25.89 18.28
N VAL A 255 -2.43 -26.09 17.04
CA VAL A 255 -1.05 -26.51 16.77
C VAL A 255 -0.03 -25.52 17.33
N TYR A 256 -0.27 -24.21 17.20
CA TYR A 256 0.64 -23.18 17.75
C TYR A 256 0.65 -23.16 19.27
N VAL A 257 -0.51 -23.31 19.91
CA VAL A 257 -0.62 -23.36 21.38
C VAL A 257 0.09 -24.61 21.92
N GLU A 258 -0.12 -25.77 21.30
CA GLU A 258 0.43 -27.05 21.77
C GLU A 258 1.91 -27.23 21.46
N ASN A 259 2.35 -26.83 20.27
CA ASN A 259 3.67 -27.19 19.74
C ASN A 259 4.55 -25.98 19.36
N GLY A 260 4.04 -24.76 19.51
CA GLY A 260 4.68 -23.57 18.98
C GLY A 260 4.71 -23.53 17.45
N ILE A 261 5.47 -22.57 16.91
CA ILE A 261 5.69 -22.44 15.46
C ILE A 261 6.85 -23.35 15.07
N ARG A 262 6.57 -24.41 14.31
CA ARG A 262 7.62 -25.35 13.85
C ARG A 262 8.58 -24.64 12.88
N PRO A 263 9.90 -24.78 13.06
CA PRO A 263 10.88 -24.10 12.21
C PRO A 263 10.83 -24.61 10.77
N ARG A 264 11.26 -23.77 9.82
CA ARG A 264 11.40 -24.07 8.38
C ARG A 264 10.10 -24.44 7.66
N ASN A 265 8.94 -24.14 8.24
CA ASN A 265 7.66 -24.26 7.56
C ASN A 265 7.14 -22.88 7.14
N ILE A 266 6.01 -22.83 6.41
CA ILE A 266 5.43 -21.55 5.99
C ILE A 266 5.02 -20.65 7.17
N SER A 267 4.62 -21.22 8.30
CA SER A 267 4.22 -20.45 9.48
C SER A 267 5.41 -19.74 10.10
N ASP A 268 6.59 -20.37 10.10
CA ASP A 268 7.86 -19.79 10.51
C ASP A 268 8.29 -18.65 9.57
N VAL A 269 8.23 -18.86 8.25
CA VAL A 269 8.53 -17.80 7.27
C VAL A 269 7.59 -16.60 7.43
N LEU A 270 6.29 -16.85 7.62
CA LEU A 270 5.31 -15.79 7.90
C LEU A 270 5.58 -15.07 9.23
N CYS A 271 5.96 -15.82 10.26
CA CYS A 271 6.28 -15.28 11.57
C CYS A 271 7.50 -14.35 11.52
N ARG A 272 8.57 -14.79 10.88
CA ARG A 272 9.79 -13.99 10.65
C ARG A 272 9.50 -12.74 9.82
N PHE A 273 8.71 -12.90 8.76
CA PHE A 273 8.33 -11.76 7.91
C PHE A 273 7.55 -10.70 8.70
N LEU A 274 6.51 -11.11 9.43
CA LEU A 274 5.58 -10.19 10.08
C LEU A 274 6.08 -9.66 11.43
N TYR A 275 6.52 -10.54 12.34
CA TYR A 275 6.69 -10.23 13.76
C TYR A 275 8.14 -10.27 14.25
N GLU A 276 8.97 -11.17 13.71
CA GLU A 276 10.30 -11.48 14.26
C GLU A 276 11.38 -11.52 13.16
N PRO A 277 11.65 -10.40 12.45
CA PRO A 277 12.65 -10.40 11.39
C PRO A 277 14.06 -10.56 11.97
N GLU A 278 14.84 -11.50 11.43
CA GLU A 278 16.25 -11.68 11.79
C GLU A 278 17.13 -10.70 11.01
N HIS A 279 18.36 -10.42 11.50
CA HIS A 279 19.29 -9.51 10.80
C HIS A 279 19.59 -9.90 9.34
N GLY A 280 19.54 -11.20 9.00
CA GLY A 280 19.69 -11.68 7.62
C GLY A 280 18.46 -11.53 6.73
N ASP A 281 17.26 -11.36 7.33
CA ASP A 281 15.99 -11.34 6.59
C ASP A 281 15.79 -10.05 5.80
N ILE A 282 16.41 -8.95 6.24
CA ILE A 282 16.32 -7.64 5.54
C ILE A 282 16.88 -7.74 4.12
N PHE A 283 17.99 -8.47 3.94
CA PHE A 283 18.59 -8.70 2.62
C PHE A 283 17.85 -9.78 1.81
N LEU A 284 16.94 -10.52 2.45
CA LEU A 284 16.15 -11.59 1.86
C LEU A 284 14.66 -11.26 1.77
N HIS A 285 14.25 -10.02 2.03
CA HIS A 285 12.84 -9.61 2.11
C HIS A 285 12.04 -10.03 0.88
N ASP A 286 12.57 -9.76 -0.32
CA ASP A 286 11.96 -10.19 -1.58
C ASP A 286 11.92 -11.71 -1.73
N ALA A 287 12.98 -12.41 -1.31
CA ALA A 287 13.04 -13.87 -1.35
C ALA A 287 12.00 -14.50 -0.40
N MET A 288 11.78 -13.91 0.78
CA MET A 288 10.76 -14.35 1.73
C MET A 288 9.35 -14.16 1.16
N ILE A 289 9.04 -12.96 0.62
CA ILE A 289 7.76 -12.69 -0.03
C ILE A 289 7.53 -13.69 -1.17
N ASN A 290 8.52 -13.90 -2.05
CA ASN A 290 8.42 -14.84 -3.16
C ASN A 290 8.19 -16.28 -2.68
N SER A 291 8.87 -16.70 -1.62
CA SER A 291 8.66 -18.01 -1.00
C SER A 291 7.22 -18.19 -0.49
N ILE A 292 6.67 -17.17 0.18
CA ILE A 292 5.29 -17.17 0.67
C ILE A 292 4.30 -17.22 -0.50
N VAL A 293 4.50 -16.37 -1.51
CA VAL A 293 3.65 -16.31 -2.72
C VAL A 293 3.64 -17.65 -3.43
N ASN A 294 4.81 -18.25 -3.69
CA ASN A 294 4.92 -19.53 -4.37
C ASN A 294 4.22 -20.65 -3.58
N TYR A 295 4.37 -20.67 -2.26
CA TYR A 295 3.69 -21.66 -1.41
C TYR A 295 2.17 -21.61 -1.54
N TYR A 296 1.59 -20.40 -1.54
CA TYR A 296 0.15 -20.23 -1.65
C TYR A 296 -0.35 -20.38 -3.09
N TYR A 297 0.44 -20.00 -4.08
CA TYR A 297 0.13 -20.24 -5.49
C TYR A 297 -0.04 -21.75 -5.77
N GLU A 298 0.92 -22.56 -5.36
CA GLU A 298 0.91 -24.02 -5.53
C GLU A 298 -0.33 -24.68 -4.90
N ARG A 299 -0.88 -24.11 -3.83
CA ARG A 299 -2.02 -24.67 -3.10
C ARG A 299 -3.38 -24.12 -3.52
N ALA A 300 -3.47 -22.82 -3.72
CA ALA A 300 -4.73 -22.14 -3.96
C ALA A 300 -5.07 -22.05 -5.46
N ILE A 301 -4.03 -21.95 -6.29
CA ILE A 301 -4.16 -21.54 -7.69
C ILE A 301 -3.82 -22.67 -8.64
N LYS A 302 -2.67 -23.32 -8.50
CA LYS A 302 -2.24 -24.41 -9.39
C LYS A 302 -3.31 -25.49 -9.65
N PRO A 303 -4.14 -25.91 -8.67
CA PRO A 303 -5.21 -26.89 -8.92
C PRO A 303 -6.29 -26.45 -9.92
N VAL A 304 -6.35 -25.16 -10.28
CA VAL A 304 -7.29 -24.60 -11.26
C VAL A 304 -6.59 -23.78 -12.34
N SER A 305 -5.28 -23.90 -12.43
CA SER A 305 -4.51 -23.30 -13.50
C SER A 305 -4.64 -24.13 -14.77
N LEU A 306 -4.67 -23.44 -15.90
CA LEU A 306 -4.49 -24.05 -17.20
C LEU A 306 -3.10 -24.69 -17.28
N ASN A 307 -3.00 -25.78 -18.03
CA ASN A 307 -1.70 -26.37 -18.35
C ASN A 307 -1.06 -25.55 -19.48
N VAL A 308 -0.08 -24.73 -19.13
CA VAL A 308 0.59 -23.77 -20.03
C VAL A 308 2.02 -24.26 -20.29
N ASN A 309 2.48 -24.16 -21.53
CA ASN A 309 3.83 -24.57 -21.92
C ASN A 309 4.91 -23.73 -21.20
N SER A 310 5.99 -24.38 -20.77
CA SER A 310 7.13 -23.71 -20.14
C SER A 310 7.76 -22.61 -21.02
N GLU A 311 7.80 -22.78 -22.35
CA GLU A 311 8.27 -21.73 -23.28
C GLU A 311 7.38 -20.47 -23.24
N TYR A 312 6.06 -20.67 -23.09
CA TYR A 312 5.11 -19.58 -22.96
C TYR A 312 5.31 -18.86 -21.62
N LEU A 313 5.43 -19.62 -20.52
CA LEU A 313 5.68 -19.07 -19.18
C LEU A 313 6.97 -18.23 -19.13
N GLN A 314 8.06 -18.73 -19.71
CA GLN A 314 9.32 -17.98 -19.83
C GLN A 314 9.13 -16.68 -20.62
N SER A 315 8.29 -16.69 -21.64
CA SER A 315 7.99 -15.51 -22.45
C SER A 315 7.18 -14.49 -21.65
N VAL A 316 6.19 -14.93 -20.86
CA VAL A 316 5.43 -14.08 -19.93
C VAL A 316 6.36 -13.41 -18.91
N ASP A 317 7.25 -14.17 -18.27
CA ASP A 317 8.22 -13.61 -17.33
C ASP A 317 9.17 -12.61 -18.02
N ARG A 318 9.57 -12.89 -19.26
CA ARG A 318 10.39 -11.97 -20.05
C ARG A 318 9.65 -10.68 -20.40
N VAL A 319 8.36 -10.74 -20.75
CA VAL A 319 7.53 -9.54 -20.97
C VAL A 319 7.41 -8.71 -19.70
N LYS A 320 7.19 -9.37 -18.55
CA LYS A 320 7.16 -8.69 -17.24
C LYS A 320 8.48 -7.97 -16.96
N ASP A 321 9.60 -8.64 -17.17
CA ASP A 321 10.95 -8.09 -17.00
C ASP A 321 11.22 -6.90 -17.94
N ILE A 322 10.77 -6.96 -19.19
CA ILE A 322 10.90 -5.85 -20.16
C ILE A 322 10.20 -4.59 -19.66
N VAL A 323 8.98 -4.71 -19.12
CA VAL A 323 8.17 -3.55 -18.70
C VAL A 323 8.64 -2.97 -17.37
N PHE A 324 8.93 -3.80 -16.37
CA PHE A 324 9.12 -3.33 -15.00
C PHE A 324 10.58 -3.25 -14.53
N ASN A 325 11.50 -4.02 -15.12
CA ASN A 325 12.88 -4.06 -14.65
C ASN A 325 13.70 -2.90 -15.22
N PHE A 326 13.62 -1.75 -14.56
CA PHE A 326 14.34 -0.53 -14.94
C PHE A 326 15.83 -0.53 -14.52
N ASN A 327 16.31 -1.57 -13.83
CA ASN A 327 17.70 -1.75 -13.46
C ASN A 327 18.46 -2.62 -14.47
N GLU A 328 17.73 -3.44 -15.24
CA GLU A 328 18.28 -4.21 -16.35
C GLU A 328 18.74 -3.29 -17.49
N LYS A 329 19.89 -3.60 -18.07
CA LYS A 329 20.51 -2.85 -19.16
C LYS A 329 20.70 -3.69 -20.42
N THR A 330 20.43 -4.98 -20.35
CA THR A 330 20.55 -5.91 -21.47
C THR A 330 19.62 -5.50 -22.61
N ILE A 331 20.22 -5.17 -23.75
CA ILE A 331 19.54 -4.88 -25.01
C ILE A 331 18.97 -6.19 -25.57
N ILE A 332 17.76 -6.12 -26.12
CA ILE A 332 17.06 -7.24 -26.72
C ILE A 332 17.07 -7.04 -28.24
N SER A 333 17.64 -8.00 -28.96
CA SER A 333 17.69 -7.96 -30.42
C SER A 333 16.29 -8.07 -31.04
N VAL A 334 16.16 -7.61 -32.29
CA VAL A 334 14.94 -7.79 -33.10
C VAL A 334 14.55 -9.27 -33.22
N THR A 335 15.53 -10.16 -33.34
CA THR A 335 15.31 -11.61 -33.35
C THR A 335 14.76 -12.11 -32.02
N GLY A 336 15.32 -11.65 -30.89
CA GLY A 336 14.83 -12.00 -29.56
C GLY A 336 13.40 -11.53 -29.30
N LEU A 337 13.03 -10.34 -29.76
CA LEU A 337 11.64 -9.87 -29.72
C LEU A 337 10.73 -10.74 -30.60
N THR A 338 11.19 -11.14 -31.77
CA THR A 338 10.43 -12.01 -32.67
C THR A 338 10.19 -13.39 -32.04
N ASP A 339 11.19 -13.96 -31.39
CA ASP A 339 11.08 -15.25 -30.70
C ASP A 339 10.05 -15.22 -29.58
N ILE A 340 9.99 -14.13 -28.80
CA ILE A 340 8.98 -13.93 -27.74
C ILE A 340 7.58 -13.90 -28.35
N ALA A 341 7.36 -13.13 -29.43
CA ALA A 341 6.06 -13.08 -30.12
C ALA A 341 5.62 -14.47 -30.61
N VAL A 342 6.53 -15.21 -31.24
CA VAL A 342 6.24 -16.56 -31.77
C VAL A 342 5.82 -17.50 -30.64
N ARG A 343 6.52 -17.49 -29.50
CA ARG A 343 6.20 -18.34 -28.35
C ARG A 343 4.86 -17.97 -27.72
N LEU A 344 4.57 -16.68 -27.54
CA LEU A 344 3.28 -16.22 -27.01
C LEU A 344 2.11 -16.54 -27.95
N LYS A 345 2.33 -16.48 -29.27
CA LYS A 345 1.30 -16.80 -30.28
C LYS A 345 0.86 -18.28 -30.26
N LYS A 346 1.70 -19.20 -29.77
CA LYS A 346 1.35 -20.64 -29.72
C LYS A 346 0.12 -20.94 -28.86
N GLU A 347 -0.18 -20.10 -27.86
CA GLU A 347 -1.30 -20.31 -26.94
C GLU A 347 -2.31 -19.15 -26.93
N SER A 348 -2.20 -18.21 -27.87
CA SER A 348 -3.02 -16.99 -27.91
C SER A 348 -4.49 -17.22 -28.29
N ASP A 349 -4.85 -18.43 -28.71
CA ASP A 349 -6.24 -18.79 -28.98
C ASP A 349 -7.07 -18.88 -27.68
N ASN A 350 -6.42 -19.01 -26.53
CA ASN A 350 -7.08 -18.95 -25.22
C ASN A 350 -7.26 -17.49 -24.77
N GLU A 351 -8.50 -17.09 -24.46
CA GLU A 351 -8.84 -15.71 -24.06
C GLU A 351 -8.12 -15.25 -22.79
N SER A 352 -7.78 -16.14 -21.86
CA SER A 352 -7.03 -15.82 -20.63
C SER A 352 -5.53 -15.61 -20.88
N LEU A 353 -5.01 -16.09 -22.02
CA LEU A 353 -3.60 -16.03 -22.40
C LEU A 353 -3.31 -14.95 -23.45
N LYS A 354 -4.26 -14.70 -24.37
CA LYS A 354 -4.17 -13.66 -25.39
C LYS A 354 -3.69 -12.29 -24.89
N PRO A 355 -4.11 -11.77 -23.72
CA PRO A 355 -3.68 -10.46 -23.25
C PRO A 355 -2.16 -10.29 -23.06
N TYR A 356 -1.42 -11.39 -22.85
CA TYR A 356 0.04 -11.34 -22.77
C TYR A 356 0.68 -11.10 -24.15
N LEU A 357 0.13 -11.72 -25.20
CA LEU A 357 0.51 -11.42 -26.58
C LEU A 357 0.12 -9.98 -26.94
N ASP A 358 -1.09 -9.54 -26.59
CA ASP A 358 -1.55 -8.18 -26.88
C ASP A 358 -0.62 -7.12 -26.26
N LEU A 359 -0.22 -7.30 -24.99
CA LEU A 359 0.77 -6.45 -24.34
C LEU A 359 2.10 -6.46 -25.11
N PHE A 360 2.57 -7.64 -25.52
CA PHE A 360 3.82 -7.75 -26.26
C PHE A 360 3.76 -7.07 -27.62
N MET A 361 2.62 -7.11 -28.32
CA MET A 361 2.44 -6.43 -29.59
C MET A 361 2.46 -4.90 -29.45
N VAL A 362 2.02 -4.36 -28.30
CA VAL A 362 2.20 -2.94 -27.97
C VAL A 362 3.70 -2.61 -27.83
N ILE A 363 4.44 -3.44 -27.08
CA ILE A 363 5.90 -3.29 -26.90
C ILE A 363 6.61 -3.35 -28.27
N GLN A 364 6.22 -4.27 -29.13
CA GLN A 364 6.81 -4.40 -30.47
C GLN A 364 6.45 -3.21 -31.38
N SER A 365 5.29 -2.60 -31.21
CA SER A 365 4.93 -1.37 -31.94
C SER A 365 5.82 -0.21 -31.48
N ILE A 366 6.06 -0.08 -30.17
CA ILE A 366 6.99 0.92 -29.62
C ILE A 366 8.40 0.67 -30.15
N SER A 367 8.91 -0.57 -30.17
CA SER A 367 10.27 -0.85 -30.68
C SER A 367 10.49 -0.45 -32.14
N LYS A 368 9.41 -0.32 -32.92
CA LYS A 368 9.43 0.06 -34.34
C LYS A 368 9.17 1.55 -34.58
N GLY A 369 8.99 2.34 -33.53
CA GLY A 369 8.66 3.76 -33.63
C GLY A 369 7.16 4.08 -33.74
N ASP A 370 6.27 3.08 -33.77
CA ASP A 370 4.82 3.26 -33.95
C ASP A 370 4.12 3.62 -32.61
N THR A 371 4.57 4.69 -31.93
CA THR A 371 4.08 5.04 -30.58
C THR A 371 2.61 5.49 -30.56
N ASP A 372 2.11 6.10 -31.64
CA ASP A 372 0.70 6.52 -31.72
C ASP A 372 -0.24 5.31 -31.81
N LYS A 373 0.14 4.31 -32.60
CA LYS A 373 -0.59 3.03 -32.69
C LYS A 373 -0.58 2.32 -31.34
N ALA A 374 0.58 2.26 -30.68
CA ALA A 374 0.69 1.70 -29.34
C ALA A 374 -0.23 2.42 -28.35
N TYR A 375 -0.32 3.75 -28.43
CA TYR A 375 -1.16 4.56 -27.55
C TYR A 375 -2.65 4.30 -27.75
N GLU A 376 -3.13 4.23 -29.00
CA GLU A 376 -4.54 3.93 -29.27
C GLU A 376 -4.94 2.52 -28.80
N VAL A 377 -4.03 1.54 -28.90
CA VAL A 377 -4.29 0.19 -28.34
C VAL A 377 -4.46 0.24 -26.82
N VAL A 378 -3.49 0.80 -26.09
CA VAL A 378 -3.54 0.79 -24.62
C VAL A 378 -4.66 1.66 -24.04
N LYS A 379 -5.09 2.68 -24.78
CA LYS A 379 -6.23 3.54 -24.42
C LYS A 379 -7.58 2.82 -24.48
N CYS A 380 -7.71 1.83 -25.36
CA CYS A 380 -8.93 1.01 -25.50
C CYS A 380 -8.98 -0.18 -24.54
N VAL A 381 -7.87 -0.53 -23.88
CA VAL A 381 -7.84 -1.65 -22.93
C VAL A 381 -8.63 -1.27 -21.67
N ASN A 382 -9.65 -2.08 -21.35
CA ASN A 382 -10.32 -1.98 -20.06
C ASN A 382 -9.52 -2.76 -19.00
N PRO A 383 -8.93 -2.09 -17.99
CA PRO A 383 -8.13 -2.76 -16.95
C PRO A 383 -8.89 -3.85 -16.19
N ASP A 384 -10.21 -3.71 -16.06
CA ASP A 384 -11.04 -4.61 -15.26
C ASP A 384 -11.37 -5.93 -16.00
N ASN A 385 -11.08 -6.01 -17.30
CA ASN A 385 -11.25 -7.20 -18.12
C ASN A 385 -9.98 -8.06 -18.24
N LEU A 386 -8.85 -7.58 -17.70
CA LEU A 386 -7.58 -8.30 -17.78
C LEU A 386 -7.53 -9.44 -16.74
N PRO A 387 -6.82 -10.55 -17.05
CA PRO A 387 -6.64 -11.64 -16.09
C PRO A 387 -5.81 -11.20 -14.88
N ALA A 388 -5.87 -11.99 -13.80
CA ALA A 388 -5.12 -11.71 -12.59
C ALA A 388 -3.59 -11.80 -12.84
N GLY A 389 -2.83 -10.91 -12.19
CA GLY A 389 -1.39 -10.78 -12.35
C GLY A 389 -0.98 -9.37 -12.76
N TYR A 390 0.23 -9.24 -13.32
CA TYR A 390 0.86 -7.94 -13.59
C TYR A 390 0.29 -7.16 -14.79
N LEU A 391 -0.52 -7.79 -15.64
CA LEU A 391 -0.94 -7.21 -16.93
C LEU A 391 -1.64 -5.86 -16.75
N MET A 392 -2.50 -5.72 -15.74
CA MET A 392 -3.16 -4.46 -15.47
C MET A 392 -2.16 -3.33 -15.24
N SER A 393 -1.15 -3.56 -14.39
CA SER A 393 -0.11 -2.56 -14.12
C SER A 393 0.77 -2.31 -15.34
N ALA A 394 1.07 -3.32 -16.14
CA ALA A 394 1.89 -3.15 -17.35
C ALA A 394 1.19 -2.28 -18.40
N PHE A 395 -0.09 -2.56 -18.69
CA PHE A 395 -0.88 -1.70 -19.59
C PHE A 395 -1.00 -0.27 -19.07
N LEU A 396 -1.18 -0.08 -17.76
CA LEU A 396 -1.26 1.25 -17.15
C LEU A 396 0.07 2.00 -17.20
N VAL A 397 1.20 1.32 -16.98
CA VAL A 397 2.55 1.91 -17.16
C VAL A 397 2.70 2.44 -18.58
N LEU A 398 2.38 1.63 -19.59
CA LEU A 398 2.47 2.02 -20.99
C LEU A 398 1.49 3.15 -21.34
N TYR A 399 0.25 3.08 -20.87
CA TYR A 399 -0.76 4.13 -21.10
C TYR A 399 -0.35 5.47 -20.51
N ILE A 400 0.07 5.51 -19.24
CA ILE A 400 0.51 6.75 -18.57
C ILE A 400 1.73 7.31 -19.30
N ALA A 401 2.73 6.48 -19.61
CA ALA A 401 3.95 6.90 -20.29
C ALA A 401 3.68 7.46 -21.70
N LEU A 402 2.93 6.73 -22.53
CA LEU A 402 2.58 7.17 -23.89
C LEU A 402 1.72 8.43 -23.87
N ARG A 403 0.83 8.59 -22.89
CA ARG A 403 0.08 9.84 -22.72
C ARG A 403 0.97 11.01 -22.32
N ILE A 404 1.96 10.81 -21.44
CA ILE A 404 2.97 11.84 -21.10
C ILE A 404 3.80 12.22 -22.33
N LYS A 405 4.06 11.26 -23.21
CA LYS A 405 4.78 11.47 -24.46
C LYS A 405 3.96 12.29 -25.47
N ILE A 406 2.74 11.84 -25.78
CA ILE A 406 1.93 12.34 -26.90
C ILE A 406 1.09 13.56 -26.49
N GLU A 407 0.46 13.50 -25.31
CA GLU A 407 -0.53 14.46 -24.83
C GLU A 407 0.00 15.38 -23.71
N ARG A 408 1.32 15.59 -23.61
CA ARG A 408 1.98 16.28 -22.49
C ARG A 408 1.28 17.58 -22.08
N LYS A 409 0.89 18.39 -23.06
CA LYS A 409 0.30 19.73 -22.85
C LYS A 409 -1.13 19.70 -22.28
N SER A 410 -1.87 18.60 -22.48
CA SER A 410 -3.25 18.44 -21.98
C SER A 410 -3.32 17.76 -20.61
N ILE A 411 -2.20 17.28 -20.07
CA ILE A 411 -2.15 16.70 -18.73
C ILE A 411 -2.33 17.82 -17.71
N ARG A 412 -3.37 17.68 -16.87
CA ARG A 412 -3.65 18.55 -15.72
C ARG A 412 -3.33 17.82 -14.42
N ASN A 413 -3.32 18.56 -13.31
CA ASN A 413 -3.16 17.97 -11.98
C ASN A 413 -4.21 16.87 -11.74
N ASP A 414 -3.79 15.80 -11.05
CA ASP A 414 -4.61 14.64 -10.65
C ASP A 414 -5.21 13.77 -11.77
N VAL A 415 -4.88 14.04 -13.04
CA VAL A 415 -5.39 13.27 -14.19
C VAL A 415 -5.03 11.79 -14.12
N PHE A 416 -3.95 11.43 -13.42
CA PHE A 416 -3.49 10.05 -13.27
C PHE A 416 -3.94 9.35 -11.98
N SER A 417 -4.59 10.06 -11.05
CA SER A 417 -4.84 9.56 -9.68
C SER A 417 -5.66 8.26 -9.62
N SER A 418 -6.63 8.09 -10.51
CA SER A 418 -7.43 6.85 -10.61
C SER A 418 -6.61 5.67 -11.15
N TYR A 419 -5.71 5.92 -12.11
CA TYR A 419 -4.86 4.91 -12.74
C TYR A 419 -3.72 4.47 -11.81
N ILE A 420 -3.10 5.41 -11.10
CA ILE A 420 -2.02 5.14 -10.13
C ILE A 420 -2.49 4.17 -9.06
N THR A 421 -3.72 4.35 -8.57
CA THR A 421 -4.31 3.45 -7.58
C THR A 421 -4.38 2.01 -8.09
N LYS A 422 -4.81 1.80 -9.35
CA LYS A 422 -4.87 0.46 -9.98
C LYS A 422 -3.47 -0.11 -10.27
N LEU A 423 -2.52 0.74 -10.63
CA LEU A 423 -1.14 0.37 -10.94
C LEU A 423 -0.43 -0.20 -9.69
N LEU A 424 -0.55 0.46 -8.54
CA LEU A 424 0.12 0.05 -7.30
C LEU A 424 -0.34 -1.33 -6.80
N GLU A 425 -1.59 -1.71 -7.03
CA GLU A 425 -2.15 -3.00 -6.58
C GLU A 425 -1.54 -4.24 -7.24
N ASN A 426 -0.96 -4.13 -8.45
CA ASN A 426 -0.56 -5.31 -9.26
C ASN A 426 0.83 -5.17 -9.87
N GLN A 427 1.60 -4.14 -9.47
CA GLN A 427 2.96 -3.93 -9.95
C GLN A 427 3.97 -4.94 -9.37
N GLY A 428 3.63 -5.57 -8.24
CA GLY A 428 4.52 -6.49 -7.51
C GLY A 428 5.73 -5.76 -6.90
N ASN A 429 6.84 -6.48 -6.72
CA ASN A 429 8.02 -6.00 -5.99
C ASN A 429 8.95 -5.07 -6.81
N TYR A 430 8.57 -4.64 -8.02
CA TYR A 430 9.40 -3.75 -8.85
C TYR A 430 9.31 -2.28 -8.39
N THR A 431 9.40 -2.05 -7.09
CA THR A 431 9.49 -0.73 -6.49
C THR A 431 10.89 -0.55 -5.93
N ASP A 432 11.67 0.36 -6.52
CA ASP A 432 12.95 0.78 -5.94
C ASP A 432 12.71 1.21 -4.49
N PHE A 433 13.34 0.52 -3.54
CA PHE A 433 13.38 0.97 -2.15
C PHE A 433 14.13 2.31 -2.13
N MET A 434 13.43 3.39 -1.80
CA MET A 434 14.08 4.69 -1.63
C MET A 434 14.73 4.71 -0.25
N LEU A 435 16.03 4.47 -0.20
CA LEU A 435 16.85 4.94 0.90
C LEU A 435 16.82 6.47 0.86
N ALA A 436 16.44 7.10 1.97
CA ALA A 436 16.77 8.51 2.19
C ALA A 436 18.30 8.62 2.00
N SER A 437 18.75 9.48 1.08
CA SER A 437 20.17 9.61 0.77
C SER A 437 20.95 9.99 2.06
N PRO A 438 21.99 9.23 2.45
CA PRO A 438 22.77 9.48 3.67
C PRO A 438 23.40 10.87 3.73
N ALA A 439 23.53 11.56 2.59
CA ALA A 439 24.16 12.87 2.48
C ALA A 439 23.35 14.01 3.13
N TYR A 440 22.10 13.76 3.55
CA TYR A 440 21.18 14.79 4.04
C TYR A 440 20.66 14.53 5.46
N MET A 441 21.29 13.63 6.21
CA MET A 441 21.05 13.55 7.65
C MET A 441 21.73 14.77 8.29
N GLU A 442 20.96 15.72 8.84
CA GLU A 442 21.50 16.59 9.88
C GLU A 442 21.95 15.65 11.00
N ASN A 443 23.26 15.45 11.11
CA ASN A 443 23.85 14.78 12.25
C ASN A 443 23.52 15.65 13.46
N ASP A 444 22.46 15.30 14.19
CA ASP A 444 22.42 15.58 15.62
C ASP A 444 23.58 14.78 16.21
N SER A 445 24.73 15.45 16.28
CA SER A 445 25.94 14.96 16.90
C SER A 445 25.63 14.68 18.37
N ASN A 446 25.26 13.43 18.69
CA ASN A 446 25.50 12.77 19.99
C ASN A 446 24.93 11.34 20.10
N ASN A 447 24.88 10.54 19.03
CA ASN A 447 24.77 9.07 19.20
C ASN A 447 25.26 8.32 17.96
N ILE A 448 26.57 8.04 17.92
CA ILE A 448 27.17 7.08 16.99
C ILE A 448 26.95 5.68 17.57
N SER A 449 25.73 5.18 17.48
CA SER A 449 25.43 3.76 17.60
C SER A 449 24.08 3.50 16.95
N THR A 450 24.04 2.48 16.09
CA THR A 450 22.89 2.01 15.31
C THR A 450 22.36 2.92 14.20
N ASN A 451 22.79 2.65 12.97
CA ASN A 451 22.08 3.00 11.73
C ASN A 451 20.80 2.15 11.56
N TYR A 452 19.89 2.20 12.52
CA TYR A 452 18.49 1.81 12.34
C TYR A 452 17.69 3.10 12.28
N VAL A 453 17.50 3.64 11.07
CA VAL A 453 16.65 4.81 10.89
C VAL A 453 15.20 4.33 10.99
N THR A 454 14.60 4.59 12.13
CA THR A 454 13.15 4.53 12.34
C THR A 454 12.47 5.37 11.27
N PHE A 455 11.69 4.71 10.40
CA PHE A 455 10.97 5.26 9.25
C PHE A 455 9.99 6.41 9.59
N SER A 456 9.79 6.74 10.86
CA SER A 456 8.77 7.66 11.35
C SER A 456 9.27 9.05 11.76
N ALA A 457 10.59 9.33 11.78
CA ALA A 457 11.10 10.52 12.48
C ALA A 457 11.88 11.55 11.64
N SER A 458 12.10 11.37 10.34
CA SER A 458 12.77 12.44 9.57
C SER A 458 11.75 13.51 9.14
N LYS A 459 11.83 14.70 9.74
CA LYS A 459 11.17 15.94 9.27
C LYS A 459 11.37 16.21 7.76
N PHE A 460 12.36 15.56 7.13
CA PHE A 460 12.69 15.61 5.71
C PHE A 460 11.57 15.20 4.74
N HIS A 461 10.66 14.30 5.13
CA HIS A 461 9.65 13.80 4.20
C HIS A 461 8.43 14.73 4.01
N LYS A 462 8.28 15.83 4.76
CA LYS A 462 7.08 16.69 4.63
C LYS A 462 7.15 17.69 3.47
N THR A 463 8.36 18.07 3.04
CA THR A 463 8.55 19.13 2.03
C THR A 463 8.94 18.60 0.64
N SER A 464 9.43 17.37 0.55
CA SER A 464 9.87 16.72 -0.70
C SER A 464 8.71 16.45 -1.68
N ILE A 465 9.00 16.50 -2.98
CA ILE A 465 8.15 16.06 -4.10
C ILE A 465 7.76 14.58 -3.93
N LEU A 466 8.64 13.78 -3.31
CA LEU A 466 8.49 12.35 -3.11
C LEU A 466 7.50 11.99 -1.99
N SER A 467 7.07 12.97 -1.21
CA SER A 467 6.04 12.81 -0.18
C SER A 467 4.64 12.52 -0.75
N ASP A 468 4.47 12.78 -2.05
CA ASP A 468 3.28 12.44 -2.81
C ASP A 468 3.48 11.12 -3.55
N THR A 469 2.67 10.11 -3.20
CA THR A 469 2.74 8.78 -3.83
C THR A 469 2.46 8.84 -5.33
N ASN A 470 1.61 9.77 -5.78
CA ASN A 470 1.33 9.93 -7.20
C ASN A 470 2.58 10.42 -7.94
N ASN A 471 3.31 11.39 -7.37
CA ASN A 471 4.53 11.91 -7.97
C ASN A 471 5.58 10.80 -8.15
N ILE A 472 5.89 10.04 -7.09
CA ILE A 472 6.87 8.95 -7.18
C ILE A 472 6.43 7.84 -8.14
N THR A 473 5.13 7.53 -8.21
CA THR A 473 4.62 6.51 -9.14
C THR A 473 4.72 6.96 -10.60
N ILE A 474 4.41 8.23 -10.89
CA ILE A 474 4.59 8.82 -12.23
C ILE A 474 6.07 8.83 -12.60
N MET A 475 6.94 9.27 -11.70
CA MET A 475 8.39 9.28 -11.89
C MET A 475 8.96 7.88 -12.19
N ARG A 476 8.55 6.87 -11.42
CA ARG A 476 8.91 5.46 -11.67
C ARG A 476 8.39 4.95 -13.01
N THR A 477 7.17 5.31 -13.39
CA THR A 477 6.57 4.95 -14.67
C THR A 477 7.38 5.50 -15.86
N VAL A 478 7.79 6.77 -15.79
CA VAL A 478 8.66 7.38 -16.80
C VAL A 478 9.99 6.63 -16.90
N ARG A 479 10.62 6.32 -15.76
CA ARG A 479 11.89 5.57 -15.73
C ARG A 479 11.76 4.17 -16.32
N MET A 480 10.70 3.44 -15.95
CA MET A 480 10.38 2.11 -16.47
C MET A 480 10.24 2.14 -17.99
N TYR A 481 9.43 3.07 -18.50
CA TYR A 481 9.20 3.22 -19.92
C TYR A 481 10.48 3.58 -20.69
N ASN A 482 11.24 4.57 -20.22
CA ASN A 482 12.49 4.98 -20.89
C ASN A 482 13.55 3.87 -20.88
N ASN A 483 13.65 3.10 -19.79
CA ASN A 483 14.54 1.94 -19.75
C ASN A 483 14.05 0.83 -20.70
N MET A 484 12.75 0.56 -20.74
CA MET A 484 12.15 -0.39 -21.69
C MET A 484 12.47 0.01 -23.14
N VAL A 485 12.20 1.26 -23.52
CA VAL A 485 12.52 1.79 -24.86
C VAL A 485 14.01 1.59 -25.17
N ARG A 486 14.90 1.93 -24.24
CA ARG A 486 16.34 1.71 -24.42
C ARG A 486 16.67 0.25 -24.68
N ARG A 487 16.00 -0.70 -24.04
CA ARG A 487 16.28 -2.14 -24.19
C ARG A 487 15.75 -2.74 -25.48
N ILE A 488 14.66 -2.21 -26.04
CA ILE A 488 13.94 -2.84 -27.17
C ILE A 488 14.08 -2.09 -28.50
N SER A 489 14.56 -0.85 -28.48
CA SER A 489 14.55 0.02 -29.65
C SER A 489 15.53 -0.42 -30.73
N SER A 490 15.14 -0.25 -32.00
CA SER A 490 16.03 -0.43 -33.16
C SER A 490 17.16 0.59 -33.21
N TRP A 491 17.05 1.71 -32.49
CA TRP A 491 18.09 2.74 -32.41
C TRP A 491 19.37 2.28 -31.71
N ASN A 492 19.32 1.17 -30.95
CA ASN A 492 20.48 0.60 -30.29
C ASN A 492 21.61 0.22 -31.26
N ASP A 493 21.28 -0.13 -32.50
CA ASP A 493 22.27 -0.47 -33.53
C ASP A 493 22.87 0.77 -34.22
N ILE A 494 22.32 1.96 -33.95
CA ILE A 494 22.66 3.23 -34.62
C ILE A 494 23.36 4.18 -33.65
N GLU A 495 22.74 4.47 -32.51
CA GLU A 495 23.22 5.48 -31.54
C GLU A 495 22.94 5.02 -30.09
N PRO A 496 23.71 4.09 -29.51
CA PRO A 496 23.38 3.40 -28.25
C PRO A 496 23.29 4.28 -27.00
N ASP A 497 23.79 5.52 -27.09
CA ASP A 497 23.83 6.51 -26.00
C ASP A 497 22.99 7.77 -26.29
N GLY A 498 22.26 7.79 -27.41
CA GLY A 498 21.41 8.90 -27.81
C GLY A 498 20.03 8.92 -27.12
N VAL A 499 19.30 10.02 -27.33
CA VAL A 499 17.89 10.14 -26.92
C VAL A 499 17.01 9.55 -28.02
N TYR A 500 16.36 8.41 -27.75
CA TYR A 500 15.54 7.76 -28.77
C TYR A 500 14.23 8.50 -29.01
N PRO A 501 13.75 8.62 -30.27
CA PRO A 501 12.51 9.28 -30.60
C PRO A 501 11.31 8.73 -29.84
N GLU A 502 11.31 7.46 -29.45
CA GLU A 502 10.21 6.80 -28.73
C GLU A 502 10.21 7.10 -27.23
N SER A 503 11.32 7.61 -26.69
CA SER A 503 11.49 7.93 -25.26
C SER A 503 10.69 9.16 -24.84
N ILE A 504 10.52 9.31 -23.53
CA ILE A 504 10.02 10.52 -22.88
C ILE A 504 11.23 11.35 -22.44
N TYR A 505 11.45 12.50 -23.08
CA TYR A 505 12.53 13.43 -22.77
C TYR A 505 12.02 14.87 -22.69
N GLY A 506 12.83 15.79 -22.21
CA GLY A 506 12.50 17.21 -22.06
C GLY A 506 11.54 17.50 -20.89
N LEU A 507 11.43 16.58 -19.93
CA LEU A 507 10.64 16.81 -18.72
C LEU A 507 11.37 17.75 -17.74
N LEU A 508 12.70 17.81 -17.84
CA LEU A 508 13.56 18.56 -16.94
C LEU A 508 14.03 19.91 -17.54
N ASP A 509 13.78 20.17 -18.83
CA ASP A 509 14.26 21.35 -19.57
C ASP A 509 14.03 22.67 -18.86
N LYS A 510 12.85 22.83 -18.25
CA LYS A 510 12.50 24.07 -17.55
C LYS A 510 13.37 24.26 -16.30
N VAL A 511 13.63 23.19 -15.54
CA VAL A 511 14.48 23.22 -14.35
C VAL A 511 15.93 23.44 -14.75
N GLU A 512 16.41 22.70 -15.77
CA GLU A 512 17.74 22.85 -16.36
C GLU A 512 18.02 24.28 -16.82
N MET A 513 17.11 24.87 -17.59
CA MET A 513 17.24 26.25 -18.07
C MET A 513 17.31 27.27 -16.91
N ILE A 514 16.47 27.09 -15.88
CA ILE A 514 16.46 28.01 -14.73
C ILE A 514 17.77 27.89 -13.94
N LEU A 515 18.23 26.67 -13.66
CA LEU A 515 19.49 26.45 -12.94
C LEU A 515 20.69 26.94 -13.74
N GLY A 516 20.68 26.79 -15.07
CA GLY A 516 21.72 27.35 -15.93
C GLY A 516 21.83 28.87 -15.82
N LYS A 517 20.69 29.58 -15.74
CA LYS A 517 20.67 31.04 -15.50
C LYS A 517 21.25 31.40 -14.12
N ILE A 518 20.92 30.63 -13.09
CA ILE A 518 21.40 30.87 -11.72
C ILE A 518 22.91 30.61 -11.63
N LEU A 519 23.39 29.48 -12.16
CA LEU A 519 24.81 29.12 -12.18
C LEU A 519 25.64 30.15 -12.93
N LYS A 520 25.16 30.61 -14.10
CA LYS A 520 25.83 31.68 -14.83
C LYS A 520 26.00 32.95 -14.00
N ILE A 521 24.99 33.33 -13.20
CA ILE A 521 25.09 34.48 -12.30
C ILE A 521 26.08 34.23 -11.16
N ILE A 522 26.07 33.04 -10.58
CA ILE A 522 27.04 32.64 -9.54
C ILE A 522 28.47 32.77 -10.07
N ASP A 523 28.71 32.31 -11.30
CA ASP A 523 30.02 32.34 -11.93
C ASP A 523 30.43 33.76 -12.36
N ASP A 524 29.54 34.49 -13.05
CA ASP A 524 29.80 35.84 -13.58
C ASP A 524 30.04 36.85 -12.44
N GLU A 525 29.27 36.76 -11.34
CA GLU A 525 29.34 37.68 -10.20
C GLU A 525 30.17 37.14 -9.03
N LYS A 526 30.77 35.94 -9.18
CA LYS A 526 31.60 35.26 -8.16
C LYS A 526 30.91 35.17 -6.79
N ILE A 527 29.64 34.78 -6.79
CA ILE A 527 28.81 34.78 -5.59
C ILE A 527 29.23 33.66 -4.63
N THR A 528 29.41 34.01 -3.36
CA THR A 528 29.84 33.08 -2.30
C THR A 528 28.84 32.94 -1.15
N SER A 529 27.75 33.72 -1.13
CA SER A 529 26.71 33.65 -0.11
C SER A 529 25.29 33.53 -0.69
N SER A 530 24.42 32.80 0.01
CA SER A 530 23.00 32.66 -0.38
C SER A 530 22.22 33.97 -0.31
N GLN A 531 22.58 34.86 0.62
CA GLN A 531 21.95 36.17 0.78
C GLN A 531 22.24 37.07 -0.42
N ASP A 532 23.51 37.13 -0.85
CA ASP A 532 23.90 37.91 -2.02
C ASP A 532 23.22 37.36 -3.28
N LEU A 533 23.18 36.02 -3.42
CA LEU A 533 22.46 35.37 -4.52
C LEU A 533 20.97 35.75 -4.51
N ALA A 534 20.29 35.69 -3.36
CA ALA A 534 18.87 36.05 -3.27
C ALA A 534 18.63 37.51 -3.67
N LEU A 535 19.44 38.45 -3.17
CA LEU A 535 19.36 39.87 -3.51
C LEU A 535 19.54 40.11 -5.00
N ILE A 536 20.53 39.45 -5.62
CA ILE A 536 20.81 39.59 -7.06
C ILE A 536 19.67 38.99 -7.88
N LEU A 537 19.18 37.79 -7.54
CA LEU A 537 18.06 37.15 -8.23
C LEU A 537 16.79 38.02 -8.18
N GLN A 538 16.54 38.67 -7.04
CA GLN A 538 15.42 39.60 -6.85
C GLN A 538 15.60 40.89 -7.66
N LYS A 539 16.76 41.55 -7.54
CA LYS A 539 17.07 42.82 -8.21
C LYS A 539 17.05 42.69 -9.73
N LYS A 540 17.65 41.61 -10.26
CA LYS A 540 17.70 41.32 -11.69
C LYS A 540 16.42 40.65 -12.23
N ARG A 541 15.44 40.35 -11.36
CA ARG A 541 14.18 39.67 -11.71
C ARG A 541 14.40 38.39 -12.55
N VAL A 542 15.40 37.61 -12.17
CA VAL A 542 15.83 36.41 -12.90
C VAL A 542 14.76 35.33 -12.88
N LEU A 543 14.04 35.23 -11.75
CA LEU A 543 12.98 34.27 -11.52
C LEU A 543 11.61 34.95 -11.60
N THR A 544 10.70 34.34 -12.33
CA THR A 544 9.30 34.76 -12.40
C THR A 544 8.51 34.24 -11.20
N LYS A 545 7.40 34.92 -10.86
CA LYS A 545 6.46 34.42 -9.83
C LYS A 545 5.94 33.02 -10.14
N ARG A 546 5.76 32.69 -11.42
CA ARG A 546 5.32 31.35 -11.84
C ARG A 546 6.39 30.30 -11.57
N GLU A 547 7.67 30.59 -11.79
CA GLU A 547 8.74 29.62 -11.51
C GLU A 547 8.90 29.34 -10.02
N LEU A 548 8.61 30.33 -9.18
CA LEU A 548 8.66 30.19 -7.72
C LEU A 548 7.44 29.46 -7.14
N ASN A 549 6.27 29.52 -7.77
CA ASN A 549 5.01 29.04 -7.17
C ASN A 549 4.31 27.92 -7.95
N ASP A 550 4.47 27.84 -9.27
CA ASP A 550 3.80 26.86 -10.12
C ASP A 550 4.66 25.59 -10.28
N ASN A 551 4.02 24.48 -10.66
CA ASN A 551 4.71 23.24 -10.99
C ASN A 551 5.61 23.45 -12.23
N LEU A 552 6.92 23.23 -12.07
CA LEU A 552 7.88 23.30 -13.17
C LEU A 552 7.81 22.05 -14.07
N ILE A 553 7.50 20.90 -13.46
CA ILE A 553 7.31 19.63 -14.15
C ILE A 553 5.81 19.38 -14.17
N GLY A 554 5.16 19.64 -15.32
CA GLY A 554 3.69 19.70 -15.42
C GLY A 554 2.94 18.40 -15.13
N ILE A 555 3.64 17.27 -15.11
CA ILE A 555 3.08 15.96 -14.76
C ILE A 555 3.10 15.68 -13.25
N LEU A 556 3.75 16.53 -12.45
CA LEU A 556 3.88 16.40 -11.00
C LEU A 556 3.13 17.51 -10.27
N VAL A 557 2.66 17.22 -9.05
CA VAL A 557 1.98 18.18 -8.18
C VAL A 557 2.95 18.71 -7.12
N ASN A 558 2.79 19.97 -6.71
CA ASN A 558 3.63 20.63 -5.72
C ASN A 558 5.13 20.59 -6.09
N CYS A 559 5.44 20.95 -7.33
CA CYS A 559 6.77 20.89 -7.91
C CYS A 559 7.33 22.28 -8.33
N PRO A 560 7.30 23.32 -7.48
CA PRO A 560 7.97 24.60 -7.75
C PRO A 560 9.50 24.47 -7.68
N LEU A 561 10.22 25.53 -8.09
CA LEU A 561 11.68 25.52 -8.19
C LEU A 561 12.40 25.09 -6.91
N LEU A 562 11.99 25.61 -5.74
CA LEU A 562 12.63 25.27 -4.46
C LEU A 562 12.60 23.77 -4.18
N LYS A 563 11.44 23.15 -4.40
CA LYS A 563 11.26 21.70 -4.23
C LYS A 563 12.01 20.90 -5.29
N CYS A 564 12.08 21.40 -6.52
CA CYS A 564 12.89 20.77 -7.56
C CYS A 564 14.37 20.73 -7.17
N VAL A 565 14.90 21.83 -6.62
CA VAL A 565 16.28 21.90 -6.13
C VAL A 565 16.48 20.93 -4.98
N GLN A 566 15.55 20.89 -4.02
CA GLN A 566 15.60 19.98 -2.88
C GLN A 566 15.70 18.50 -3.30
N ASP A 567 15.00 18.09 -4.36
CA ASP A 567 14.94 16.69 -4.81
C ASP A 567 15.70 16.43 -6.13
N LEU A 568 16.71 17.26 -6.45
CA LEU A 568 17.45 17.22 -7.73
C LEU A 568 17.92 15.82 -8.12
N GLU A 569 18.61 15.11 -7.21
CA GLU A 569 19.14 13.77 -7.47
C GLU A 569 18.04 12.78 -7.87
N ASN A 570 16.87 12.87 -7.22
CA ASN A 570 15.74 11.99 -7.51
C ASN A 570 15.07 12.36 -8.83
N LEU A 571 14.87 13.65 -9.11
CA LEU A 571 14.36 14.09 -10.41
C LEU A 571 15.26 13.61 -11.55
N ILE A 572 16.58 13.73 -11.39
CA ILE A 572 17.56 13.22 -12.36
C ILE A 572 17.44 11.69 -12.49
N LYS A 573 17.44 10.96 -11.36
CA LYS A 573 17.39 9.50 -11.36
C LYS A 573 16.16 8.93 -12.08
N TYR A 574 15.00 9.57 -11.96
CA TYR A 574 13.74 9.01 -12.47
C TYR A 574 13.23 9.64 -13.77
N LEU A 575 13.47 10.93 -13.99
CA LEU A 575 12.88 11.64 -15.13
C LEU A 575 13.88 11.91 -16.25
N ARG A 576 15.19 11.82 -15.99
CA ARG A 576 16.20 11.98 -17.04
C ARG A 576 16.10 10.82 -18.02
N CYS A 577 15.91 11.12 -19.29
CA CYS A 577 16.07 10.14 -20.35
C CYS A 577 17.57 9.80 -20.53
N PRO A 578 17.95 8.53 -20.72
CA PRO A 578 19.29 8.21 -21.19
C PRO A 578 19.67 9.05 -22.42
N GLY A 579 20.90 9.57 -22.44
CA GLY A 579 21.39 10.49 -23.48
C GLY A 579 21.00 11.96 -23.31
N GLU A 580 20.05 12.29 -22.42
CA GLU A 580 19.59 13.68 -22.24
C GLU A 580 20.65 14.55 -21.55
N GLU A 581 20.92 15.73 -22.11
CA GLU A 581 21.87 16.71 -21.59
C GLU A 581 21.21 17.61 -20.52
N ILE A 582 21.60 17.44 -19.26
CA ILE A 582 21.11 18.22 -18.11
C ILE A 582 22.27 18.71 -17.24
N ARG A 583 23.22 19.41 -17.88
CA ARG A 583 24.51 19.78 -17.29
C ARG A 583 24.35 20.67 -16.05
N SER A 584 23.48 21.66 -16.12
CA SER A 584 23.25 22.64 -15.04
C SER A 584 22.69 21.93 -13.81
N MET A 585 21.71 21.05 -13.98
CA MET A 585 21.17 20.22 -12.89
C MET A 585 22.26 19.36 -12.25
N ILE A 586 23.11 18.69 -13.03
CA ILE A 586 24.22 17.87 -12.52
C ILE A 586 25.21 18.73 -11.71
N LEU A 587 25.58 19.91 -12.21
CA LEU A 587 26.46 20.84 -11.49
C LEU A 587 25.84 21.36 -10.18
N SER A 588 24.52 21.57 -10.18
CA SER A 588 23.75 22.00 -9.01
C SER A 588 23.58 20.93 -7.92
N VAL A 589 23.89 19.65 -8.20
CA VAL A 589 23.90 18.58 -7.17
C VAL A 589 25.09 18.73 -6.22
N SER A 590 26.19 19.34 -6.65
CA SER A 590 27.36 19.53 -5.78
C SER A 590 26.98 20.32 -4.52
N ARG A 591 27.44 19.85 -3.35
CA ARG A 591 27.02 20.40 -2.04
C ARG A 591 27.16 21.93 -1.95
N LYS A 592 28.27 22.47 -2.45
CA LYS A 592 28.53 23.91 -2.49
C LYS A 592 27.49 24.68 -3.30
N SER A 593 27.19 24.22 -4.53
CA SER A 593 26.21 24.87 -5.40
C SER A 593 24.80 24.69 -4.89
N TYR A 594 24.48 23.50 -4.37
CA TYR A 594 23.20 23.19 -3.75
C TYR A 594 22.91 24.12 -2.57
N ASP A 595 23.83 24.21 -1.59
CA ASP A 595 23.63 25.03 -0.38
C ASP A 595 23.40 26.50 -0.73
N LEU A 596 24.17 27.02 -1.69
CA LEU A 596 24.02 28.39 -2.19
C LEU A 596 22.65 28.63 -2.80
N ILE A 597 22.27 27.81 -3.79
CA ILE A 597 21.03 27.96 -4.56
C ILE A 597 19.81 27.73 -3.67
N TYR A 598 19.80 26.63 -2.92
CA TYR A 598 18.70 26.27 -2.02
C TYR A 598 18.49 27.34 -0.94
N GLY A 599 19.57 27.81 -0.30
CA GLY A 599 19.53 28.89 0.69
C GLY A 599 18.93 30.18 0.11
N ALA A 600 19.32 30.57 -1.10
CA ALA A 600 18.82 31.76 -1.76
C ALA A 600 17.33 31.67 -2.10
N LEU A 601 16.88 30.52 -2.62
CA LEU A 601 15.48 30.28 -2.95
C LEU A 601 14.58 30.28 -1.69
N LYS A 602 15.08 29.75 -0.57
CA LYS A 602 14.36 29.77 0.72
C LYS A 602 14.16 31.19 1.24
N ILE A 603 15.16 32.07 1.07
CA ILE A 603 15.03 33.50 1.41
C ILE A 603 13.93 34.15 0.56
N LEU A 604 13.96 33.95 -0.76
CA LEU A 604 12.98 34.51 -1.70
C LEU A 604 11.54 34.05 -1.42
N GLU A 605 11.34 32.78 -1.05
CA GLU A 605 10.02 32.25 -0.70
C GLU A 605 9.49 32.89 0.59
N ASN A 606 10.32 33.01 1.62
CA ASN A 606 9.94 33.62 2.90
C ASN A 606 9.59 35.12 2.77
N GLU A 607 10.36 35.87 1.99
CA GLU A 607 10.08 37.29 1.70
C GLU A 607 8.77 37.47 0.92
N GLY A 608 8.49 36.59 -0.04
CA GLY A 608 7.23 36.57 -0.79
C GLY A 608 6.02 36.34 0.11
N VAL A 609 6.09 35.39 1.04
CA VAL A 609 5.03 35.08 2.01
C VAL A 609 4.73 36.29 2.92
N ILE A 610 5.77 36.99 3.39
CA ILE A 610 5.63 38.20 4.24
C ILE A 610 4.91 39.32 3.48
N GLN A 611 5.22 39.55 2.20
CA GLN A 611 4.57 40.57 1.38
C GLN A 611 3.09 40.25 1.10
N THR A 612 2.73 38.99 0.84
CA THR A 612 1.32 38.55 0.67
C THR A 612 0.49 38.63 1.95
N LYS A 613 1.08 38.44 3.13
CA LYS A 613 0.38 38.61 4.42
C LYS A 613 0.10 40.08 4.74
N LYS A 614 0.99 41.02 4.38
CA LYS A 614 0.76 42.47 4.51
C LYS A 614 -0.38 42.94 3.59
N THR A 615 -0.36 42.57 2.31
CA THR A 615 -1.42 42.97 1.35
C THR A 615 -2.82 42.41 1.65
N LYS A 616 -2.93 41.29 2.38
CA LYS A 616 -4.24 40.79 2.89
C LYS A 616 -4.70 41.50 4.16
N LYS A 617 -3.79 42.08 4.94
CA LYS A 617 -4.10 42.85 6.15
C LYS A 617 -4.51 44.29 5.80
N ASP A 618 -3.99 44.83 4.70
CA ASP A 618 -4.35 46.15 4.16
C ASP A 618 -5.63 46.14 3.29
N ARG A 619 -6.25 44.97 3.09
CA ARG A 619 -7.52 44.77 2.37
C ARG A 619 -8.69 44.28 3.27
N LYS A 620 -8.48 44.25 4.58
CA LYS A 620 -9.54 44.21 5.60
C LYS A 620 -9.61 45.57 6.25
#